data_AF-A0A1B6HMF6-F1
#
_entry.id   AF-A0A1B6HMF6-F1
#
_cell.length_a   1.000
_cell.length_b   1.000
_cell.length_c   1.000
_cell.angle_alpha   90.00
_cell.angle_beta   90.00
_cell.angle_gamma   90.00
#
_symmetry.space_group_name_H-M   'P 1'
#
loop_
_entity.id
_entity.type
_entity.pdbx_description
1 polymer ?
#
loop_
_entity_poly.entity_id
_entity_poly.type
_entity_poly.pdbx_seq_one_letter_code
_entity_poly.pdbx_strand_id
1 'polypeptide(L)'
;PLSEEADFEVLCTVVENPQTSSRQIADNIGVSQRKAITTLKKHKFHPYKIMLHHALNEDDPDRRLQFCETMDRLIIANPTTVNNICFSDESTFYVNDLVNRHNCRYWDNSNPHVHREHHTQYPQKVNVWAGRCSSTLRC
;
A
#
# COMPACT_ATOMS: atom_id res chain seq x y z
N PRO A 1 -16.59 16.49 -27.58
CA PRO A 1 -17.40 16.45 -26.34
C PRO A 1 -17.61 15.00 -25.90
N LEU A 2 -16.65 14.45 -25.13
CA LEU A 2 -16.92 13.22 -24.38
C LEU A 2 -17.88 13.60 -23.25
N SER A 3 -19.05 12.97 -23.27
CA SER A 3 -20.31 13.42 -22.65
C SER A 3 -20.20 13.65 -21.14
N GLU A 4 -20.97 14.62 -20.65
CA GLU A 4 -21.22 14.79 -19.21
C GLU A 4 -21.72 13.49 -18.56
N GLU A 5 -22.38 12.64 -19.35
CA GLU A 5 -22.81 11.29 -19.00
C GLU A 5 -21.65 10.36 -18.63
N ALA A 6 -20.56 10.35 -19.41
CA ALA A 6 -19.36 9.58 -19.06
C ALA A 6 -18.64 10.16 -17.82
N ASP A 7 -18.69 11.48 -17.62
CA ASP A 7 -18.18 12.09 -16.39
C ASP A 7 -19.04 11.65 -15.18
N PHE A 8 -20.36 11.61 -15.32
CA PHE A 8 -21.29 11.16 -14.29
C PHE A 8 -21.10 9.68 -13.93
N GLU A 9 -20.96 8.80 -14.92
CA GLU A 9 -20.79 7.36 -14.71
C GLU A 9 -19.46 7.01 -14.01
N VAL A 10 -18.39 7.75 -14.32
CA VAL A 10 -17.11 7.65 -13.61
C VAL A 10 -17.27 7.99 -12.14
N LEU A 11 -18.04 9.04 -11.83
CA LEU A 11 -18.27 9.46 -10.45
C LEU A 11 -19.17 8.47 -9.70
N CYS A 12 -20.26 8.00 -10.32
CA CYS A 12 -21.13 6.98 -9.74
C CYS A 12 -20.37 5.71 -9.39
N THR A 13 -19.54 5.21 -10.31
CA THR A 13 -18.73 4.00 -10.08
C THR A 13 -17.81 4.15 -8.86
N VAL A 14 -17.20 5.32 -8.69
CA VAL A 14 -16.31 5.59 -7.55
C VAL A 14 -17.08 5.80 -6.25
N VAL A 15 -18.27 6.38 -6.30
CA VAL A 15 -19.13 6.53 -5.10
C VAL A 15 -19.65 5.17 -4.64
N GLU A 16 -20.04 4.29 -5.56
CA GLU A 16 -20.50 2.92 -5.25
C GLU A 16 -19.36 2.03 -4.72
N ASN A 17 -18.18 2.12 -5.34
CA ASN A 17 -17.01 1.38 -4.90
C ASN A 17 -15.74 2.25 -4.99
N PRO A 18 -15.38 2.94 -3.90
CA PRO A 18 -14.21 3.81 -3.86
C PRO A 18 -12.89 3.09 -4.15
N GLN A 19 -12.83 1.76 -3.97
CA GLN A 19 -11.62 0.94 -4.16
C GLN A 19 -11.40 0.52 -5.62
N THR A 20 -12.32 0.85 -6.54
CA THR A 20 -12.17 0.49 -7.95
C THR A 20 -10.95 1.18 -8.56
N SER A 21 -10.10 0.40 -9.22
CA SER A 21 -8.91 0.96 -9.86
C SER A 21 -9.29 1.84 -11.05
N SER A 22 -8.46 2.84 -11.38
CA SER A 22 -8.72 3.70 -12.55
C SER A 22 -8.74 2.94 -13.88
N ARG A 23 -8.14 1.75 -13.94
CA ARG A 23 -8.24 0.85 -15.10
C ARG A 23 -9.60 0.18 -15.17
N GLN A 24 -10.06 -0.42 -14.07
CA GLN A 24 -11.40 -1.01 -14.01
C GLN A 24 -12.50 0.01 -14.30
N ILE A 25 -12.40 1.24 -13.78
CA ILE A 25 -13.35 2.33 -14.12
C ILE A 25 -13.36 2.58 -15.62
N ALA A 26 -12.17 2.64 -16.23
CA ALA A 26 -12.02 2.88 -17.66
C ALA A 26 -12.59 1.72 -18.51
N ASP A 27 -12.30 0.48 -18.11
CA ASP A 27 -12.75 -0.73 -18.80
C ASP A 27 -14.27 -0.92 -18.68
N ASN A 28 -14.84 -0.66 -17.49
CA ASN A 28 -16.28 -0.78 -17.25
C ASN A 28 -17.10 0.23 -18.07
N ILE A 29 -16.59 1.46 -18.22
CA ILE A 29 -17.29 2.58 -18.88
C ILE A 29 -16.91 2.68 -20.36
N GLY A 30 -15.87 1.96 -20.81
CA GLY A 30 -15.36 2.03 -22.19
C GLY A 30 -14.64 3.34 -22.52
N VAL A 31 -14.03 3.99 -21.52
CA VAL A 31 -13.23 5.22 -21.71
C VAL A 31 -11.75 4.95 -21.56
N SER A 32 -10.89 5.88 -21.99
CA SER A 32 -9.46 5.77 -21.68
C SER A 32 -9.20 5.98 -20.18
N GLN A 33 -8.21 5.28 -19.62
CA GLN A 33 -7.76 5.48 -18.23
C GLN A 33 -7.44 6.95 -17.93
N ARG A 34 -6.86 7.66 -18.90
CA ARG A 34 -6.53 9.08 -18.75
C ARG A 34 -7.78 9.95 -18.62
N LYS A 35 -8.88 9.63 -19.30
CA LYS A 35 -10.16 10.34 -19.17
C LYS A 35 -10.75 10.13 -17.78
N ALA A 36 -10.83 8.88 -17.30
CA ALA A 36 -11.30 8.58 -15.94
C ALA A 36 -10.51 9.35 -14.86
N ILE A 37 -9.17 9.34 -14.93
CA ILE A 37 -8.32 10.09 -13.98
C ILE A 37 -8.55 11.61 -14.07
N THR A 38 -8.75 12.13 -15.29
CA THR A 38 -8.97 13.57 -15.51
C THR A 38 -10.31 14.00 -14.92
N THR A 39 -11.37 13.20 -15.12
CA THR A 39 -12.69 13.42 -14.53
C THR A 39 -12.62 13.41 -13.00
N LEU A 40 -11.97 12.40 -12.40
CA LEU A 40 -11.81 12.35 -10.94
C LEU A 40 -11.10 13.59 -10.39
N LYS A 41 -10.00 14.01 -11.01
CA LYS A 41 -9.28 15.23 -10.61
C LYS A 41 -10.11 16.51 -10.78
N LYS A 42 -10.87 16.62 -11.88
CA LYS A 42 -11.79 17.75 -12.15
C LYS A 42 -12.81 17.91 -11.02
N HIS A 43 -13.33 16.79 -10.51
CA HIS A 43 -14.30 16.74 -9.42
C HIS A 43 -13.67 16.59 -8.02
N LYS A 44 -12.37 16.87 -7.87
CA LYS A 44 -11.65 16.89 -6.59
C LYS A 44 -11.57 15.52 -5.87
N PHE A 45 -11.71 14.42 -6.60
CA PHE A 45 -11.39 13.10 -6.05
C PHE A 45 -9.87 12.89 -6.03
N HIS A 46 -9.40 12.42 -4.88
CA HIS A 46 -8.00 12.14 -4.61
C HIS A 46 -7.81 10.66 -4.27
N PRO A 47 -6.72 10.04 -4.75
CA PRO A 47 -6.41 8.68 -4.36
C PRO A 47 -5.72 8.72 -2.99
N TYR A 48 -6.35 8.08 -2.01
CA TYR A 48 -5.78 7.91 -0.68
C TYR A 48 -5.32 6.47 -0.49
N LYS A 49 -4.18 6.32 0.17
CA LYS A 49 -3.61 5.01 0.50
C LYS A 49 -4.11 4.59 1.88
N ILE A 50 -4.60 3.36 2.00
CA ILE A 50 -4.93 2.79 3.31
C ILE A 50 -3.63 2.69 4.11
N MET A 51 -3.57 3.36 5.26
CA MET A 51 -2.45 3.27 6.19
C MET A 51 -2.76 2.21 7.24
N LEU A 52 -1.96 1.14 7.24
CA LEU A 52 -1.95 0.19 8.35
C LEU A 52 -0.97 0.72 9.39
N HIS A 53 -1.50 1.29 10.48
CA HIS A 53 -0.68 1.62 11.62
C HIS A 53 -0.50 0.36 12.46
N HIS A 54 0.75 -0.08 12.65
CA HIS A 54 1.05 -0.93 13.80
C HIS A 54 0.81 -0.08 15.06
N ALA A 55 0.16 -0.65 16.06
CA ALA A 55 0.08 -0.02 17.37
C ALA A 55 1.51 0.13 17.90
N LEU A 56 2.02 1.37 17.91
CA LEU A 56 3.27 1.70 18.55
C LEU A 56 2.97 1.93 20.03
N ASN A 57 3.75 1.30 20.89
CA ASN A 57 3.74 1.57 22.32
C ASN A 57 4.45 2.90 22.59
N GLU A 58 4.19 3.51 23.75
CA GLU A 58 4.78 4.80 24.15
C GLU A 58 6.33 4.75 24.17
N ASP A 59 6.91 3.58 24.46
CA ASP A 59 8.37 3.36 24.48
C ASP A 59 9.01 3.18 23.09
N ASP A 60 8.21 2.87 22.05
CA ASP A 60 8.76 2.50 20.74
C ASP A 60 9.55 3.61 20.06
N PRO A 61 9.18 4.90 20.13
CA PRO A 61 9.98 6.00 19.60
C PRO A 61 11.41 6.01 20.18
N ASP A 62 11.54 5.89 21.49
CA ASP A 62 12.84 5.95 22.18
C ASP A 62 13.71 4.74 21.84
N ARG A 63 13.11 3.53 21.82
CA ARG A 63 13.83 2.30 21.44
C ARG A 63 14.32 2.35 20.00
N ARG A 64 13.51 2.91 19.09
CA ARG A 64 13.89 3.07 17.68
C ARG A 64 15.02 4.09 17.53
N LEU A 65 14.99 5.19 18.27
CA LEU A 65 16.06 6.18 18.26
C LEU A 65 17.38 5.57 18.78
N GLN A 66 17.33 4.88 19.91
CA GLN A 66 18.51 4.19 20.47
C GLN A 66 19.10 3.16 19.51
N PHE A 67 18.25 2.41 18.81
CA PHE A 67 18.70 1.48 17.77
C PHE A 67 19.41 2.24 16.63
N CYS A 68 18.81 3.31 16.12
CA CYS A 68 19.41 4.14 15.07
C CYS A 68 20.79 4.68 15.48
N GLU A 69 20.91 5.27 16.67
CA GLU A 69 22.18 5.80 17.19
C GLU A 69 23.24 4.72 17.39
N THR A 70 22.83 3.53 17.82
CA THR A 70 23.73 2.39 18.00
C THR A 70 24.23 1.90 16.65
N MET A 71 23.33 1.76 15.68
CA MET A 71 23.65 1.31 14.34
C MET A 71 24.57 2.31 13.63
N ASP A 72 24.32 3.61 13.79
CA ASP A 72 25.15 4.67 13.21
C ASP A 72 26.59 4.62 13.74
N ARG A 73 26.75 4.48 15.07
CA ARG A 73 28.06 4.27 15.70
C ARG A 73 28.80 3.05 15.17
N LEU A 74 28.10 1.93 14.97
CA LEU A 74 28.69 0.70 14.42
C LEU A 74 29.14 0.89 12.96
N ILE A 75 28.37 1.61 12.15
CA ILE A 75 28.69 1.88 10.74
C ILE A 75 29.88 2.86 10.66
N ILE A 76 29.92 3.90 11.50
CA ILE A 76 31.04 4.84 11.55
C ILE A 76 32.33 4.13 11.94
N ALA A 77 32.28 3.23 12.94
CA ALA A 77 33.45 2.48 13.39
C ALA A 77 33.92 1.46 12.34
N ASN A 78 33.00 0.81 11.63
CA ASN A 78 33.32 -0.09 10.54
C ASN A 78 32.23 -0.06 9.45
N PRO A 79 32.49 0.63 8.32
CA PRO A 79 31.52 0.76 7.23
C PRO A 79 31.10 -0.57 6.60
N THR A 80 31.93 -1.62 6.71
CA THR A 80 31.62 -2.93 6.14
C THR A 80 30.64 -3.75 6.99
N THR A 81 30.32 -3.31 8.20
CA THR A 81 29.40 -4.00 9.12
C THR A 81 28.06 -4.32 8.47
N VAL A 82 27.53 -3.41 7.64
CA VAL A 82 26.26 -3.60 6.93
C VAL A 82 26.27 -4.82 6.00
N ASN A 83 27.44 -5.18 5.46
CA ASN A 83 27.55 -6.32 4.55
C ASN A 83 27.35 -7.68 5.23
N ASN A 84 27.56 -7.71 6.54
CA ASN A 84 27.42 -8.92 7.36
C ASN A 84 26.02 -9.02 7.98
N ILE A 85 25.13 -8.08 7.70
CA ILE A 85 23.76 -8.12 8.19
C ILE A 85 22.92 -8.93 7.20
N CYS A 86 22.25 -9.95 7.73
CA CYS A 86 21.19 -10.63 7.01
C CYS A 86 19.84 -10.15 7.52
N PHE A 87 19.09 -9.47 6.66
CA PHE A 87 17.72 -9.09 6.95
C PHE A 87 16.82 -10.26 6.65
N SER A 88 15.89 -10.57 7.53
CA SER A 88 14.84 -11.55 7.25
C SER A 88 13.49 -10.99 7.63
N ASP A 89 12.47 -11.44 6.92
CA ASP A 89 11.09 -11.04 7.17
C ASP A 89 10.14 -12.21 6.89
N GLU A 90 8.97 -12.15 7.52
CA GLU A 90 7.86 -13.06 7.26
C GLU A 90 6.73 -12.28 6.61
N SER A 91 6.24 -12.76 5.47
CA SER A 91 5.08 -12.19 4.79
C SER A 91 3.99 -13.23 4.60
N THR A 92 2.77 -12.87 4.97
CA THR A 92 1.57 -13.68 4.77
C THR A 92 0.86 -13.24 3.49
N PHE A 93 0.73 -14.15 2.54
CA PHE A 93 -0.08 -14.01 1.33
C PHE A 93 -1.40 -14.74 1.51
N TYR A 94 -2.51 -14.13 1.11
CA TYR A 94 -3.82 -14.77 1.12
C TYR A 94 -4.12 -15.30 -0.28
N VAL A 95 -4.60 -16.54 -0.38
CA VAL A 95 -4.93 -17.20 -1.66
C VAL A 95 -6.22 -16.63 -2.25
N ASN A 96 -7.10 -16.13 -1.39
CA ASN A 96 -8.30 -15.40 -1.76
C ASN A 96 -7.86 -14.01 -2.27
N ASP A 97 -8.58 -13.41 -3.24
CA ASP A 97 -8.38 -12.06 -3.84
C ASP A 97 -8.43 -10.87 -2.84
N LEU A 98 -8.11 -11.11 -1.58
CA LEU A 98 -7.81 -10.11 -0.58
C LEU A 98 -6.64 -9.27 -1.06
N VAL A 99 -7.06 -8.17 -1.68
CA VAL A 99 -6.29 -7.08 -2.27
C VAL A 99 -4.95 -6.93 -1.56
N ASN A 100 -3.87 -7.13 -2.32
CA ASN A 100 -2.52 -6.83 -1.87
C ASN A 100 -2.51 -5.45 -1.21
N ARG A 101 -2.16 -5.39 0.07
CA ARG A 101 -2.24 -4.21 0.94
C ARG A 101 -1.53 -2.99 0.35
N HIS A 102 -0.50 -3.20 -0.47
CA HIS A 102 0.23 -2.15 -1.16
C HIS A 102 -0.56 -1.45 -2.27
N ASN A 103 -1.56 -2.15 -2.84
CA ASN A 103 -2.40 -1.69 -3.93
C ASN A 103 -3.78 -1.17 -3.48
N CYS A 104 -4.08 -1.23 -2.17
CA CYS A 104 -5.31 -0.68 -1.62
C CYS A 104 -5.27 0.86 -1.64
N ARG A 105 -5.86 1.44 -2.67
CA ARG A 105 -6.18 2.87 -2.75
C ARG A 105 -7.67 3.03 -2.95
N TYR A 106 -8.21 4.08 -2.36
CA TYR A 106 -9.58 4.50 -2.64
C TYR A 106 -9.60 5.93 -3.15
N TRP A 107 -10.57 6.25 -3.99
CA TRP A 107 -10.80 7.60 -4.49
C TRP A 107 -11.90 8.26 -3.68
N ASP A 108 -11.60 9.41 -3.08
CA ASP A 108 -12.58 10.18 -2.31
C ASP A 108 -12.30 11.68 -2.42
N ASN A 109 -13.30 12.53 -2.19
CA ASN A 109 -13.17 13.98 -2.19
C ASN A 109 -12.60 14.53 -0.87
N SER A 110 -12.68 13.75 0.20
CA SER A 110 -12.14 14.04 1.52
C SER A 110 -11.48 12.76 2.06
N ASN A 111 -10.52 12.88 2.98
CA ASN A 111 -9.88 11.69 3.55
C ASN A 111 -10.89 10.96 4.46
N PRO A 112 -11.38 9.77 4.10
CA PRO A 112 -12.37 9.04 4.86
C PRO A 112 -11.76 8.28 6.04
N HIS A 113 -10.44 8.38 6.28
CA HIS A 113 -9.75 7.74 7.39
C HIS A 113 -10.11 6.25 7.54
N VAL A 114 -10.28 5.55 6.40
CA VAL A 114 -10.83 4.20 6.38
C VAL A 114 -9.90 3.24 7.10
N HIS A 115 -10.41 2.67 8.18
CA HIS A 115 -9.84 1.53 8.87
C HIS A 115 -10.51 0.26 8.37
N ARG A 116 -9.73 -0.73 7.93
CA ARG A 116 -10.28 -2.01 7.47
C ARG A 116 -10.03 -3.06 8.55
N GLU A 117 -11.09 -3.42 9.28
CA GLU A 117 -11.08 -4.63 10.10
C GLU A 117 -11.13 -5.86 9.20
N HIS A 118 -10.37 -6.89 9.55
CA HIS A 118 -10.27 -8.10 8.76
C HIS A 118 -10.87 -9.27 9.55
N HIS A 119 -12.11 -9.62 9.24
CA HIS A 119 -12.82 -10.75 9.84
C HIS A 119 -12.96 -11.86 8.81
N THR A 120 -12.03 -12.81 8.81
CA THR A 120 -12.25 -14.14 8.25
C THR A 120 -11.72 -15.16 9.24
N GLN A 121 -12.58 -16.06 9.72
CA GLN A 121 -12.19 -17.02 10.75
C GLN A 121 -11.15 -18.04 10.26
N TYR A 122 -11.04 -18.31 8.95
CA TYR A 122 -10.06 -19.23 8.36
C TYR A 122 -9.68 -18.91 6.90
N PRO A 123 -8.98 -17.80 6.60
CA PRO A 123 -8.51 -17.55 5.24
C PRO A 123 -7.40 -18.53 4.85
N GLN A 124 -7.43 -19.08 3.63
CA GLN A 124 -6.30 -19.82 3.08
C GLN A 124 -5.14 -18.84 2.88
N LYS A 125 -4.05 -19.10 3.59
CA LYS A 125 -2.88 -18.22 3.62
C LYS A 125 -1.60 -19.03 3.45
N VAL A 126 -0.62 -18.41 2.83
CA VAL A 126 0.74 -18.91 2.69
C VAL A 126 1.65 -17.93 3.44
N ASN A 127 2.36 -18.42 4.44
CA ASN A 127 3.42 -17.66 5.08
C ASN A 127 4.74 -17.96 4.38
N VAL A 128 5.45 -16.91 3.99
CA VAL A 128 6.77 -17.01 3.37
C VAL A 128 7.76 -16.33 4.29
N TRP A 129 8.83 -17.04 4.62
CA TRP A 129 9.99 -16.47 5.29
C TRP A 129 11.11 -16.32 4.27
N ALA A 130 11.72 -15.13 4.22
CA ALA A 130 12.83 -14.86 3.31
C ALA A 130 13.90 -14.04 4.00
N GLY A 131 15.16 -14.36 3.69
CA GLY A 131 16.33 -13.64 4.16
C GLY A 131 17.15 -13.08 2.99
N ARG A 132 17.70 -11.88 3.16
CA ARG A 132 18.65 -11.26 2.23
C ARG A 132 19.84 -10.71 3.01
N CYS A 133 21.03 -11.16 2.63
CA CYS A 133 22.28 -10.59 3.10
C CYS A 133 23.03 -9.93 1.92
N SER A 134 23.89 -8.95 2.20
CA SER A 134 24.62 -8.20 1.15
C SER A 134 25.56 -9.09 0.31
N SER A 135 26.16 -10.10 0.93
CA SER A 135 27.18 -10.97 0.33
C SER A 135 26.63 -12.09 -0.57
N THR A 136 25.32 -12.20 -0.76
CA THR A 136 24.71 -13.28 -1.58
C THR A 136 23.96 -12.70 -2.77
N LEU A 137 24.71 -12.34 -3.81
CA LEU A 137 24.26 -12.38 -5.20
C LEU A 137 25.15 -13.38 -5.94
N ARG A 138 24.82 -14.65 -5.83
CA ARG A 138 25.00 -15.59 -6.93
C ARG A 138 23.61 -16.13 -7.25
N CYS A 139 23.02 -15.56 -8.29
CA CYS A 139 21.94 -16.20 -9.03
C CYS A 139 22.47 -17.49 -9.66
#